data_AF-A0A1K0FAK3-F1
#
_entry.id   AF-A0A1K0FAK3-F1
#
_cell.length_a   1.000
_cell.length_b   1.000
_cell.length_c   1.000
_cell.angle_alpha   90.00
_cell.angle_beta   90.00
_cell.angle_gamma   90.00
#
_symmetry.space_group_name_H-M   'P 1'
#
loop_
_entity.id
_entity.type
_entity.pdbx_description
1 polymer ?
#
loop_
_entity_poly.entity_id
_entity_poly.type
_entity_poly.pdbx_seq_one_letter_code
_entity_poly.pdbx_strand_id
1 'polypeptide(L)'
;MLAPVDIGFIADDPALEYEGATLAGEPAVVAALARAPRVFLAIADDPGNAELAVDREDLPGLLEVVTADGRAWELLIDCGVKAIVDTGGYTEVSDDLVELALARGPGVISTAHLEREVYWLRLTRPEPPERVLARFVGAVVDAHRELARRLDITLPG
;
A
#
# COMPACT_ATOMS: atom_id res chain seq x y z
N MET A 1 17.61 15.33 16.34
CA MET A 1 18.50 15.01 15.22
C MET A 1 18.25 13.55 14.89
N LEU A 2 17.41 13.26 13.90
CA LEU A 2 17.15 11.89 13.45
C LEU A 2 18.33 11.47 12.56
N ALA A 3 18.89 10.30 12.82
CA ALA A 3 19.95 9.76 11.97
C ALA A 3 19.42 9.54 10.55
N PRO A 4 20.25 9.72 9.50
CA PRO A 4 19.84 9.38 8.15
C PRO A 4 19.46 7.89 8.11
N VAL A 5 18.24 7.61 7.66
CA VAL A 5 17.80 6.25 7.36
C VAL A 5 18.58 5.84 6.11
N ASP A 6 19.39 4.80 6.25
CA ASP A 6 20.01 4.14 5.10
C ASP A 6 18.89 3.42 4.33
N ILE A 7 18.28 4.14 3.38
CA ILE A 7 17.35 3.61 2.40
C ILE A 7 18.21 2.86 1.39
N GLY A 8 18.63 1.66 1.77
CA GLY A 8 19.30 0.75 0.86
C GLY A 8 18.34 0.42 -0.28
N PHE A 9 18.47 1.12 -1.40
CA PHE A 9 17.79 0.77 -2.64
C PHE A 9 18.15 -0.66 -3.02
N ILE A 10 17.22 -1.39 -3.63
CA ILE A 10 17.46 -2.71 -4.20
C ILE A 10 18.27 -2.53 -5.50
N ALA A 11 19.46 -1.94 -5.43
CA ALA A 11 20.16 -1.43 -6.60
C ALA A 11 21.15 -2.44 -7.22
N ASP A 12 21.51 -3.54 -6.55
CA ASP A 12 22.64 -4.38 -6.99
C ASP A 12 22.46 -5.91 -6.88
N ASP A 13 21.38 -6.42 -6.28
CA ASP A 13 21.07 -7.85 -6.20
C ASP A 13 19.91 -8.21 -7.15
N PRO A 14 19.82 -9.45 -7.68
CA PRO A 14 18.68 -9.86 -8.51
C PRO A 14 17.40 -9.81 -7.66
N ALA A 15 16.58 -8.78 -7.90
CA ALA A 15 15.30 -8.61 -7.24
C ALA A 15 14.28 -9.62 -7.78
N LEU A 16 13.43 -10.10 -6.88
CA LEU A 16 12.26 -10.90 -7.21
C LEU A 16 11.03 -10.02 -7.13
N GLU A 17 10.30 -9.95 -8.24
CA GLU A 17 9.08 -9.19 -8.42
C GLU A 17 7.86 -10.12 -8.33
N TYR A 18 6.83 -9.67 -7.63
CA TYR A 18 5.60 -10.42 -7.44
C TYR A 18 4.40 -9.53 -7.72
N GLU A 19 3.76 -9.75 -8.87
CA GLU A 19 2.47 -9.14 -9.21
C GLU A 19 1.38 -9.59 -8.23
N GLY A 20 0.66 -8.65 -7.63
CA GLY A 20 -0.31 -8.98 -6.60
C GLY A 20 -1.48 -9.83 -7.09
N ALA A 21 -1.82 -9.76 -8.39
CA ALA A 21 -2.80 -10.64 -9.03
C ALA A 21 -2.43 -12.13 -8.87
N THR A 22 -1.14 -12.47 -8.93
CA THR A 22 -0.66 -13.86 -8.81
C THR A 22 -0.77 -14.40 -7.38
N LEU A 23 -0.78 -13.51 -6.39
CA LEU A 23 -0.86 -13.83 -4.96
C LEU A 23 -2.28 -13.67 -4.40
N ALA A 24 -3.25 -13.19 -5.19
CA ALA A 24 -4.58 -12.81 -4.72
C ALA A 24 -5.34 -13.95 -4.02
N GLY A 25 -5.10 -15.20 -4.44
CA GLY A 25 -5.71 -16.39 -3.85
C GLY A 25 -5.08 -16.87 -2.55
N GLU A 26 -3.95 -16.29 -2.14
CA GLU A 26 -3.22 -16.74 -0.96
C GLU A 26 -4.00 -16.45 0.33
N PRO A 27 -4.04 -17.37 1.32
CA PRO A 27 -4.88 -17.21 2.51
C PRO A 27 -4.66 -15.90 3.27
N ALA A 28 -3.42 -15.40 3.31
CA ALA A 28 -3.09 -14.14 3.96
C ALA A 28 -3.73 -12.94 3.24
N VAL A 29 -3.69 -12.94 1.91
CA VAL A 29 -4.24 -11.87 1.06
C VAL A 29 -5.77 -11.91 1.11
N VAL A 30 -6.36 -13.09 0.98
CA VAL A 30 -7.82 -13.29 1.14
C VAL A 30 -8.30 -12.79 2.49
N ALA A 31 -7.57 -13.06 3.58
CA ALA A 31 -7.92 -12.57 4.91
C ALA A 31 -7.75 -11.05 5.09
N ALA A 32 -6.82 -10.42 4.36
CA ALA A 32 -6.71 -8.97 4.30
C ALA A 32 -7.89 -8.36 3.53
N LEU A 33 -8.20 -8.88 2.35
CA LEU A 33 -9.34 -8.44 1.54
C LEU A 33 -10.67 -8.66 2.25
N ALA A 34 -10.85 -9.73 3.01
CA ALA A 34 -12.08 -9.94 3.78
C ALA A 34 -12.41 -8.79 4.76
N ARG A 35 -11.42 -7.97 5.13
CA ARG A 35 -11.55 -6.80 6.00
C ARG A 35 -11.67 -5.48 5.24
N ALA A 36 -11.50 -5.49 3.91
CA ALA A 36 -11.63 -4.34 3.04
C ALA A 36 -13.11 -4.01 2.73
N PRO A 37 -13.44 -2.75 2.39
CA PRO A 37 -14.74 -2.44 1.78
C PRO A 37 -14.93 -3.26 0.50
N ARG A 38 -16.17 -3.52 0.10
CA ARG A 38 -16.46 -4.20 -1.17
C ARG A 38 -16.01 -3.41 -2.39
N VAL A 39 -16.14 -2.09 -2.29
CA VAL A 39 -15.76 -1.12 -3.32
C VAL A 39 -14.99 0.01 -2.64
N PHE A 40 -13.84 0.34 -3.18
CA PHE A 40 -13.08 1.53 -2.81
C PHE A 40 -13.55 2.68 -3.70
N LEU A 41 -14.26 3.63 -3.11
CA LEU A 41 -14.64 4.85 -3.83
C LEU A 41 -13.40 5.70 -4.11
N ALA A 42 -13.41 6.38 -5.25
CA ALA A 42 -12.46 7.44 -5.54
C ALA A 42 -12.68 8.61 -4.56
N ILE A 43 -11.61 9.02 -3.89
CA ILE A 43 -11.61 10.02 -2.81
C ILE A 43 -10.47 11.02 -2.97
N ALA A 44 -9.31 10.57 -3.46
CA ALA A 44 -8.14 11.42 -3.62
C ALA A 44 -8.16 12.16 -4.97
N ASP A 45 -8.50 11.46 -6.05
CA ASP A 45 -8.68 12.05 -7.38
C ASP A 45 -10.15 11.92 -7.81
N ASP A 46 -10.73 13.03 -8.29
CA ASP A 46 -12.14 13.16 -8.67
C ASP A 46 -13.14 12.48 -7.70
N PRO A 47 -13.31 13.01 -6.46
CA PRO A 47 -14.03 12.34 -5.39
C PRO A 47 -15.48 11.98 -5.76
N GLY A 48 -15.84 10.71 -5.57
CA GLY A 48 -17.17 10.18 -5.88
C GLY A 48 -17.37 9.75 -7.34
N ASN A 49 -16.35 9.86 -8.19
CA ASN A 49 -16.41 9.32 -9.55
C ASN A 49 -16.43 7.79 -9.52
N ALA A 50 -17.55 7.20 -9.95
CA ALA A 50 -17.77 5.76 -9.97
C ALA A 50 -16.89 5.03 -11.00
N GLU A 51 -16.42 5.71 -12.04
CA GLU A 51 -15.53 5.11 -13.06
C GLU A 51 -14.10 4.89 -12.52
N LEU A 52 -13.74 5.59 -11.44
CA LEU A 52 -12.46 5.47 -10.75
C LEU A 52 -12.54 4.62 -9.48
N ALA A 53 -13.72 4.04 -9.20
CA ALA A 53 -13.88 3.13 -8.08
C ALA A 53 -13.16 1.80 -8.36
N VAL A 54 -12.59 1.20 -7.32
CA VAL A 54 -11.88 -0.08 -7.42
C VAL A 54 -12.67 -1.14 -6.67
N ASP A 55 -13.00 -2.24 -7.34
CA ASP A 55 -13.58 -3.40 -6.68
C ASP A 55 -12.53 -4.09 -5.80
N ARG A 56 -12.97 -4.58 -4.64
CA ARG A 56 -12.10 -5.26 -3.68
C ARG A 56 -11.30 -6.41 -4.28
N GLU A 57 -11.90 -7.14 -5.20
CA GLU A 57 -11.30 -8.31 -5.83
C GLU A 57 -10.20 -7.92 -6.84
N ASP A 58 -10.26 -6.70 -7.36
CA ASP A 58 -9.29 -6.18 -8.33
C ASP A 58 -8.10 -5.49 -7.66
N LEU A 59 -8.24 -5.05 -6.39
CA LEU A 59 -7.19 -4.35 -5.66
C LEU A 59 -5.82 -5.07 -5.70
N PRO A 60 -5.69 -6.39 -5.47
CA PRO A 60 -4.39 -7.05 -5.57
C PRO A 60 -3.74 -6.91 -6.95
N GLY A 61 -4.53 -6.86 -8.02
CA GLY A 61 -4.01 -6.68 -9.38
C GLY A 61 -3.44 -5.29 -9.65
N LEU A 62 -3.65 -4.34 -8.74
CA LEU A 62 -3.14 -2.98 -8.81
C LEU A 62 -1.93 -2.76 -7.88
N LEU A 63 -1.40 -3.83 -7.29
CA LEU A 63 -0.29 -3.78 -6.34
C LEU A 63 0.83 -4.73 -6.76
N GLU A 64 2.05 -4.34 -6.49
CA GLU A 64 3.24 -5.16 -6.71
C GLU A 64 4.17 -5.08 -5.49
N VAL A 65 4.87 -6.18 -5.20
CA VAL A 65 5.89 -6.23 -4.15
C VAL A 65 7.18 -6.81 -4.71
N VAL A 66 8.30 -6.16 -4.40
CA VAL A 66 9.62 -6.50 -4.92
C VAL A 66 10.60 -6.64 -3.77
N THR A 67 11.46 -7.67 -3.79
CA THR A 67 12.48 -7.86 -2.75
C THR A 67 13.73 -8.53 -3.30
N ALA A 68 14.87 -8.25 -2.67
CA ALA A 68 16.10 -9.05 -2.87
C ALA A 68 16.33 -10.09 -1.74
N ASP A 69 15.91 -9.79 -0.52
CA ASP A 69 16.31 -10.55 0.68
C ASP A 69 15.14 -10.96 1.60
N GLY A 70 13.91 -10.65 1.21
CA GLY A 70 12.69 -10.86 1.99
C GLY A 70 12.54 -9.93 3.20
N ARG A 71 13.50 -9.04 3.48
CA ARG A 71 13.46 -8.06 4.59
C ARG A 71 13.24 -6.64 4.09
N ALA A 72 13.90 -6.26 3.00
CA ALA A 72 13.72 -5.00 2.31
C ALA A 72 12.78 -5.20 1.13
N TRP A 73 11.74 -4.39 1.07
CA TRP A 73 10.69 -4.48 0.07
C TRP A 73 10.47 -3.12 -0.56
N GLU A 74 10.35 -3.13 -1.88
CA GLU A 74 9.70 -2.05 -2.62
C GLU A 74 8.25 -2.47 -2.88
N LEU A 75 7.32 -1.54 -2.66
CA LEU A 75 5.89 -1.75 -2.80
C LEU A 75 5.39 -0.73 -3.81
N LEU A 76 4.75 -1.19 -4.88
CA LEU A 76 4.32 -0.35 -5.98
C LEU A 76 2.81 -0.35 -6.08
N ILE A 77 2.26 0.83 -6.33
CA ILE A 77 0.86 1.09 -6.55
C ILE A 77 0.63 1.42 -8.04
N ASP A 78 -0.36 0.79 -8.68
CA ASP A 78 -0.80 1.22 -10.00
C ASP A 78 -1.60 2.55 -9.95
N CYS A 79 -1.66 3.25 -11.08
CA CYS A 79 -2.42 4.49 -11.23
C CYS A 79 -3.88 4.38 -10.74
N GLY A 80 -4.54 3.22 -10.87
CA GLY A 80 -5.90 3.03 -10.38
C GLY A 80 -6.07 3.25 -8.87
N VAL A 81 -5.04 2.96 -8.06
CA VAL A 81 -5.13 3.11 -6.59
C VAL A 81 -4.96 4.57 -6.16
N LYS A 82 -4.35 5.42 -6.98
CA LYS A 82 -4.22 6.86 -6.69
C LYS A 82 -5.54 7.59 -6.59
N ALA A 83 -6.57 7.09 -7.25
CA ALA A 83 -7.90 7.69 -7.15
C ALA A 83 -8.52 7.43 -5.76
N ILE A 84 -8.19 6.31 -5.12
CA ILE A 84 -8.82 5.88 -3.87
C ILE A 84 -8.03 6.33 -2.62
N VAL A 85 -6.70 6.45 -2.70
CA VAL A 85 -5.85 6.93 -1.60
C VAL A 85 -4.92 8.03 -2.07
N ASP A 86 -4.61 8.98 -1.19
CA ASP A 86 -3.58 10.00 -1.46
C ASP A 86 -2.21 9.33 -1.35
N THR A 87 -1.53 9.15 -2.48
CA THR A 87 -0.17 8.60 -2.56
C THR A 87 0.89 9.70 -2.64
N GLY A 88 0.58 10.92 -2.19
CA GLY A 88 1.47 12.06 -2.27
C GLY A 88 1.60 12.66 -3.67
N GLY A 89 1.97 13.94 -3.73
CA GLY A 89 2.31 14.66 -4.96
C GLY A 89 1.30 15.71 -5.45
N TYR A 90 0.13 15.85 -4.82
CA TYR A 90 -0.91 16.78 -5.30
C TYR A 90 -1.47 17.77 -4.25
N THR A 91 -1.23 17.57 -2.95
CA THR A 91 -1.71 18.50 -1.92
C THR A 91 -0.60 18.89 -0.94
N GLU A 92 -0.45 20.20 -0.66
CA GLU A 92 0.58 20.74 0.23
C GLU A 92 0.37 20.38 1.72
N VAL A 93 -0.64 19.56 2.08
CA VAL A 93 -0.98 19.26 3.47
C VAL A 93 -1.64 17.88 3.59
N SER A 94 -0.87 16.83 3.80
CA SER A 94 -1.33 15.63 4.51
C SER A 94 -0.13 14.76 4.90
N ASP A 95 -0.24 14.05 6.03
CA ASP A 95 0.61 12.90 6.27
C ASP A 95 0.38 11.87 5.15
N ASP A 96 1.42 11.17 4.71
CA ASP A 96 1.28 10.00 3.86
C ASP A 96 0.60 8.88 4.65
N LEU A 97 -0.68 8.62 4.34
CA LEU A 97 -1.50 7.68 5.09
C LEU A 97 -1.12 6.22 4.83
N VAL A 98 -0.59 5.92 3.64
CA VAL A 98 -0.14 4.57 3.29
C VAL A 98 1.15 4.27 4.04
N GLU A 99 2.11 5.19 4.02
CA GLU A 99 3.35 5.09 4.80
C GLU A 99 3.04 4.99 6.30
N LEU A 100 2.17 5.85 6.83
CA LEU A 100 1.77 5.78 8.24
C LEU A 100 1.10 4.46 8.61
N ALA A 101 0.27 3.89 7.73
CA ALA A 101 -0.38 2.62 7.97
C ALA A 101 0.65 1.46 7.94
N LEU A 102 1.59 1.48 7.00
CA LEU A 102 2.71 0.53 6.94
C LEU A 102 3.57 0.60 8.21
N ALA A 103 3.94 1.81 8.64
CA ALA A 103 4.80 2.04 9.81
C ALA A 103 4.23 1.47 11.12
N ARG A 104 2.91 1.39 11.25
CA ARG A 104 2.22 0.84 12.44
C ARG A 104 2.22 -0.69 12.48
N GLY A 105 2.61 -1.35 11.40
CA GLY A 105 2.61 -2.80 11.29
C GLY A 105 3.60 -3.49 12.24
N PRO A 106 3.25 -4.65 12.82
CA PRO A 106 4.19 -5.38 13.68
C PRO A 106 5.39 -5.87 12.87
N GLY A 107 6.59 -5.69 13.43
CA GLY A 107 7.83 -6.15 12.83
C GLY A 107 8.40 -5.23 11.75
N VAL A 108 7.83 -4.03 11.56
CA VAL A 108 8.37 -2.98 10.69
C VAL A 108 9.48 -2.23 11.43
N ILE A 109 10.65 -2.12 10.79
CA ILE A 109 11.78 -1.31 11.27
C ILE A 109 11.62 0.13 10.80
N SER A 110 11.33 0.29 9.52
CA SER A 110 11.23 1.57 8.84
C SER A 110 10.40 1.42 7.58
N THR A 111 9.80 2.52 7.16
CA THR A 111 9.15 2.67 5.87
C THR A 111 9.46 4.08 5.36
N ALA A 112 9.34 4.28 4.06
CA ALA A 112 9.49 5.58 3.43
C ALA A 112 8.66 5.60 2.15
N HIS A 113 7.94 6.69 1.90
CA HIS A 113 7.49 7.03 0.56
C HIS A 113 8.68 7.56 -0.26
N LEU A 114 9.06 6.85 -1.32
CA LEU A 114 10.25 7.21 -2.10
C LEU A 114 9.91 8.27 -3.14
N GLU A 115 9.00 7.92 -4.04
CA GLU A 115 8.47 8.81 -5.04
C GLU A 115 7.15 8.25 -5.58
N ARG A 116 6.21 9.15 -5.84
CA ARG A 116 4.95 8.88 -6.54
C ARG A 116 4.21 7.63 -6.03
N GLU A 117 4.36 6.48 -6.69
CA GLU A 117 3.64 5.25 -6.41
C GLU A 117 4.47 4.20 -5.63
N VAL A 118 5.70 4.56 -5.24
CA VAL A 118 6.69 3.62 -4.72
C VAL A 118 6.95 3.88 -3.25
N TYR A 119 6.75 2.83 -2.46
CA TYR A 119 7.03 2.80 -1.03
C TYR A 119 8.12 1.80 -0.76
N TRP A 120 8.92 2.09 0.26
CA TRP A 120 9.90 1.16 0.78
C TRP A 120 9.49 0.69 2.17
N LEU A 121 9.74 -0.58 2.45
CA LEU A 121 9.40 -1.24 3.69
C LEU A 121 10.56 -2.14 4.14
N ARG A 122 11.01 -1.94 5.39
CA ARG A 122 12.01 -2.79 6.01
C ARG A 122 11.46 -3.52 7.21
N LEU A 123 11.69 -4.83 7.24
CA LEU A 123 11.17 -5.75 8.24
C LEU A 123 12.28 -6.32 9.13
N THR A 124 11.90 -6.65 10.36
CA THR A 124 12.80 -7.25 11.37
C THR A 124 13.27 -8.67 10.99
N ARG A 125 12.49 -9.38 10.18
CA ARG A 125 12.75 -10.75 9.71
C ARG A 125 12.30 -10.88 8.26
N PRO A 126 12.87 -11.83 7.50
CA PRO A 126 12.36 -12.14 6.17
C PRO A 126 10.90 -12.58 6.26
N GLU A 127 10.05 -12.08 5.39
CA GLU A 127 8.66 -12.48 5.23
C GLU A 127 8.43 -12.99 3.81
N PRO A 128 7.49 -13.92 3.58
CA PRO A 128 7.14 -14.35 2.24
C PRO A 128 6.24 -13.29 1.54
N PRO A 129 6.23 -13.25 0.19
CA PRO A 129 5.62 -12.16 -0.57
C PRO A 129 4.11 -12.02 -0.32
N GLU A 130 3.38 -13.12 -0.14
CA GLU A 130 1.93 -13.09 0.13
C GLU A 130 1.59 -12.42 1.47
N ARG A 131 2.49 -12.49 2.45
CA ARG A 131 2.31 -11.80 3.74
C ARG A 131 2.62 -10.32 3.64
N VAL A 132 3.59 -9.95 2.79
CA VAL A 132 3.90 -8.54 2.53
C VAL A 132 2.80 -7.90 1.72
N LEU A 133 2.30 -8.54 0.67
CA LEU A 133 1.13 -8.08 -0.07
C LEU A 133 -0.10 -7.94 0.84
N ALA A 134 -0.37 -8.91 1.71
CA ALA A 134 -1.48 -8.81 2.66
C ALA A 134 -1.36 -7.62 3.62
N ARG A 135 -0.13 -7.27 4.04
CA ARG A 135 0.14 -6.06 4.83
C ARG A 135 -0.10 -4.81 4.00
N PHE A 136 0.33 -4.81 2.73
CA PHE A 136 0.16 -3.66 1.85
C PHE A 136 -1.31 -3.39 1.52
N VAL A 137 -2.10 -4.44 1.22
CA VAL A 137 -3.57 -4.37 1.11
C VAL A 137 -4.17 -3.77 2.38
N GLY A 138 -3.75 -4.24 3.55
CA GLY A 138 -4.20 -3.68 4.84
C GLY A 138 -3.89 -2.20 4.98
N ALA A 139 -2.69 -1.77 4.59
CA ALA A 139 -2.29 -0.37 4.64
C ALA A 139 -3.11 0.51 3.70
N VAL A 140 -3.39 0.06 2.47
CA VAL A 140 -4.28 0.77 1.53
C VAL A 140 -5.70 0.89 2.10
N VAL A 141 -6.22 -0.17 2.70
CA VAL A 141 -7.55 -0.16 3.35
C VAL A 141 -7.60 0.85 4.50
N ASP A 142 -6.60 0.85 5.37
CA ASP A 142 -6.55 1.74 6.52
C ASP A 142 -6.36 3.20 6.07
N ALA A 143 -5.51 3.44 5.06
CA ALA A 143 -5.31 4.74 4.45
C ALA A 143 -6.60 5.27 3.79
N HIS A 144 -7.31 4.44 3.03
CA HIS A 144 -8.60 4.78 2.41
C HIS A 144 -9.64 5.21 3.43
N ARG A 145 -9.79 4.42 4.51
CA ARG A 145 -10.72 4.72 5.60
C ARG A 145 -10.36 6.00 6.33
N GLU A 146 -9.08 6.19 6.62
CA GLU A 146 -8.60 7.38 7.32
C GLU A 146 -8.77 8.64 6.45
N LEU A 147 -8.52 8.54 5.14
CA LEU A 147 -8.74 9.63 4.20
C LEU A 147 -10.23 10.00 4.14
N ALA A 148 -11.11 9.00 3.94
CA ALA A 148 -12.55 9.20 3.95
C ALA A 148 -13.02 9.88 5.24
N ARG A 149 -12.50 9.43 6.39
CA ARG A 149 -12.81 10.01 7.71
C ARG A 149 -12.32 11.46 7.84
N ARG A 150 -11.12 11.78 7.33
CA ARG A 150 -10.56 13.15 7.36
C ARG A 150 -11.39 14.11 6.49
N LEU A 151 -12.01 13.59 5.42
CA LEU A 151 -12.82 14.36 4.47
C LEU A 151 -14.33 14.29 4.75
N ASP A 152 -14.75 13.66 5.85
CA ASP A 152 -16.17 13.47 6.22
C ASP A 152 -17.00 12.74 5.14
N ILE A 153 -16.37 11.80 4.43
CA ILE A 153 -17.01 10.96 3.41
C ILE A 153 -17.51 9.67 4.06
N THR A 154 -18.79 9.36 3.86
CA THR A 154 -19.38 8.09 4.31
C THR A 154 -19.06 6.98 3.30
N LEU A 155 -18.30 5.97 3.75
CA LEU A 155 -17.99 4.80 2.94
C LEU A 155 -19.15 3.79 2.93
N PRO A 156 -19.41 3.11 1.79
CA PRO A 156 -20.32 1.98 1.75
C PRO A 156 -19.75 0.79 2.55
N GLY A 157 -20.63 0.08 3.25
CA GLY A 157 -20.29 -1.07 4.09
C GLY A 157 -19.99 -2.36 3.32
#